data_AF-A0A8K1FX27-F1
#
_entry.id   AF-A0A8K1FX27-F1
#
_cell.length_a   1.000
_cell.length_b   1.000
_cell.length_c   1.000
_cell.angle_alpha   90.00
_cell.angle_beta   90.00
_cell.angle_gamma   90.00
#
_symmetry.space_group_name_H-M   'P 1'
#
loop_
_entity.id
_entity.type
_entity.pdbx_description
1 polymer ?
#
loop_
_entity_poly.entity_id
_entity_poly.type
_entity_poly.pdbx_seq_one_letter_code
_entity_poly.pdbx_strand_id
1 'polypeptide(L)'
;ENPSEEDAAIVDKILSSRVIKKEISAGMTVDTEEFFVKYKNYSYLHCEWATEQQLLKDKRIQQKIKRFKVRKAQRAHFFADMEEEPFNPDYVEVDRVLEVSLCEDKDTGE
;
A
#
# COMPACT_ATOMS: atom_id res chain seq x y z
N GLU A 1 -13.36 5.01 18.23
CA GLU A 1 -12.18 4.30 18.78
C GLU A 1 -11.16 4.17 17.66
N ASN A 2 -9.97 4.75 17.82
CA ASN A 2 -8.94 4.66 16.77
C ASN A 2 -8.43 3.21 16.71
N PRO A 3 -8.23 2.63 15.51
CA PRO A 3 -7.68 1.29 15.39
C PRO A 3 -6.30 1.24 16.08
N SER A 4 -6.01 0.11 16.73
CA SER A 4 -4.68 -0.14 17.29
C SER A 4 -3.63 -0.11 16.17
N GLU A 5 -2.39 0.29 16.47
CA GLU A 5 -1.29 0.25 15.48
C GLU A 5 -1.07 -1.15 14.90
N GLU A 6 -1.44 -2.19 15.64
CA GLU A 6 -1.38 -3.59 15.19
C GLU A 6 -2.46 -3.91 14.13
N ASP A 7 -3.66 -3.33 14.24
CA ASP A 7 -4.72 -3.45 13.24
C ASP A 7 -4.47 -2.57 12.01
N ALA A 8 -3.71 -1.48 12.19
CA ALA A 8 -3.40 -0.50 11.15
C ALA A 8 -2.50 -1.05 10.03
N ALA A 9 -1.62 -2.00 10.37
CA ALA A 9 -0.63 -2.53 9.43
C ALA A 9 -1.15 -3.69 8.56
N ILE A 10 -2.45 -4.00 8.60
CA ILE A 10 -3.03 -5.10 7.81
C ILE A 10 -3.33 -4.64 6.38
N VAL A 11 -2.72 -5.28 5.39
CA VAL A 11 -2.92 -4.93 3.97
C VAL A 11 -4.27 -5.43 3.50
N ASP A 12 -5.20 -4.56 3.13
CA ASP A 12 -6.50 -4.97 2.57
C ASP A 12 -6.36 -5.36 1.09
N LYS A 13 -5.62 -4.55 0.31
CA LYS A 13 -5.42 -4.77 -1.12
C LYS A 13 -4.01 -4.38 -1.57
N ILE A 14 -3.44 -5.16 -2.48
CA ILE A 14 -2.27 -4.76 -3.29
C ILE A 14 -2.80 -4.22 -4.61
N LEU A 15 -2.52 -2.95 -4.89
CA LEU A 15 -3.03 -2.19 -6.01
C LEU A 15 -2.09 -2.25 -7.21
N SER A 16 -0.78 -2.14 -6.98
CA SER A 16 0.23 -2.18 -8.03
C SER A 16 1.56 -2.75 -7.52
N SER A 17 2.48 -3.03 -8.44
CA SER A 17 3.87 -3.38 -8.13
C SER A 17 4.82 -2.70 -9.09
N ARG A 18 6.00 -2.31 -8.57
CA ARG A 18 7.11 -1.74 -9.34
C ARG A 18 8.43 -2.35 -8.90
N VAL A 19 9.41 -2.34 -9.79
CA VAL A 19 10.79 -2.67 -9.46
C VAL A 19 11.61 -1.38 -9.54
N ILE A 20 12.35 -1.07 -8.49
CA ILE A 20 13.24 0.09 -8.43
C ILE A 20 14.67 -0.37 -8.17
N LYS A 21 15.64 0.36 -8.72
CA LYS A 21 17.06 0.12 -8.48
C LYS A 21 17.50 0.95 -7.27
N LYS A 22 17.86 0.29 -6.17
CA LYS A 22 18.45 0.95 -5.00
C LYS A 22 19.96 0.72 -4.99
N GLU A 23 20.74 1.78 -4.78
CA GLU A 23 22.18 1.68 -4.55
C GLU A 23 22.44 1.30 -3.09
N ILE A 24 23.22 0.25 -2.86
CA ILE A 24 23.54 -0.25 -1.50
C ILE A 24 24.99 0.11 -1.13
N SER A 25 25.87 0.18 -2.12
CA SER A 25 27.27 0.60 -1.97
C SER A 25 27.77 1.18 -3.29
N ALA A 26 28.89 1.91 -3.27
CA ALA A 26 29.42 2.63 -4.42
C ALA A 26 29.53 1.72 -5.67
N GLY A 27 28.58 1.88 -6.60
CA GLY A 27 28.49 1.12 -7.85
C GLY A 27 27.73 -0.22 -7.80
N MET A 28 27.18 -0.64 -6.65
CA MET A 28 26.36 -1.83 -6.51
C MET A 28 24.89 -1.47 -6.34
N THR A 29 24.09 -1.75 -7.38
CA THR A 29 22.63 -1.58 -7.37
C THR A 29 21.91 -2.91 -7.22
N VAL A 30 20.84 -2.93 -6.44
CA VAL A 30 19.93 -4.08 -6.30
C VAL A 30 18.53 -3.68 -6.73
N ASP A 31 17.92 -4.54 -7.53
CA ASP A 31 16.51 -4.46 -7.88
C ASP A 31 15.67 -4.79 -6.63
N THR A 32 14.89 -3.81 -6.18
CA THR A 32 13.99 -3.92 -5.05
C THR A 32 12.56 -3.85 -5.56
N GLU A 33 11.75 -4.87 -5.26
CA GLU A 33 10.33 -4.88 -5.58
C GLU A 33 9.53 -4.17 -4.48
N GLU A 34 8.67 -3.24 -4.90
CA GLU A 34 7.75 -2.52 -4.02
C GLU A 34 6.31 -2.76 -4.50
N PHE A 35 5.39 -2.78 -3.53
CA PHE A 35 3.97 -2.97 -3.73
C PHE A 35 3.24 -1.71 -3.27
N PHE A 36 2.33 -1.22 -4.10
CA PHE A 36 1.43 -0.15 -3.72
C PHE A 36 0.23 -0.74 -2.99
N VAL A 37 0.08 -0.43 -1.71
CA VAL A 37 -0.86 -1.13 -0.82
C VAL A 37 -1.93 -0.21 -0.26
N LYS A 38 -3.12 -0.75 -0.04
CA LYS A 38 -4.22 -0.13 0.71
C LYS A 38 -4.38 -0.89 2.02
N TYR A 39 -4.27 -0.20 3.15
CA TYR A 39 -4.43 -0.79 4.48
C TYR A 39 -5.90 -0.93 4.89
N LYS A 40 -6.18 -1.90 5.75
CA LYS A 40 -7.52 -2.09 6.32
C LYS A 40 -7.82 -0.91 7.25
N ASN A 41 -9.05 -0.39 7.21
CA ASN A 41 -9.51 0.75 8.02
C ASN A 41 -8.84 2.11 7.74
N TYR A 42 -7.86 2.19 6.83
CA TYR A 42 -7.32 3.45 6.33
C TYR A 42 -7.92 3.80 4.97
N SER A 43 -8.08 5.09 4.72
CA SER A 43 -8.50 5.62 3.41
C SER A 43 -7.41 5.41 2.35
N TYR A 44 -7.77 5.52 1.08
CA TYR A 44 -6.83 5.43 -0.04
C TYR A 44 -5.75 6.52 -0.02
N LEU A 45 -5.97 7.62 0.71
CA LEU A 45 -4.96 8.65 0.94
C LEU A 45 -3.70 8.10 1.63
N HIS A 46 -3.84 7.05 2.43
CA HIS A 46 -2.74 6.40 3.14
C HIS A 46 -2.11 5.25 2.34
N CYS A 47 -2.45 5.12 1.04
CA CYS A 47 -1.78 4.15 0.20
C CYS A 47 -0.31 4.53 0.03
N GLU A 48 0.57 3.53 0.13
CA GLU A 48 2.01 3.76 0.02
C GLU A 48 2.71 2.64 -0.73
N TRP A 49 3.93 2.91 -1.18
CA TRP A 49 4.84 1.92 -1.73
C TRP A 49 5.64 1.29 -0.61
N ALA A 50 5.54 -0.02 -0.47
CA ALA A 50 6.24 -0.77 0.57
C ALA A 50 6.86 -2.06 0.01
N THR A 51 8.01 -2.43 0.55
CA THR A 51 8.65 -3.72 0.31
C THR A 51 7.95 -4.84 1.08
N GLU A 52 8.13 -6.10 0.66
CA GLU A 52 7.63 -7.26 1.43
C GLU A 52 8.10 -7.22 2.89
N GLN A 53 9.36 -6.82 3.12
CA GLN A 53 9.95 -6.72 4.45
C GLN A 53 9.22 -5.71 5.35
N GLN A 54 8.82 -4.55 4.82
CA GLN A 54 8.07 -3.54 5.56
C GLN A 54 6.64 -4.00 5.90
N LEU A 55 6.09 -4.92 5.11
CA LEU A 55 4.73 -5.42 5.26
C LEU A 55 4.62 -6.69 6.11
N LEU A 56 5.72 -7.16 6.72
CA LEU A 56 5.76 -8.40 7.51
C LEU A 56 4.87 -8.38 8.76
N LYS A 57 4.43 -7.20 9.22
CA LYS A 57 3.42 -7.08 10.28
C LYS A 57 2.13 -7.81 9.91
N ASP A 58 1.76 -7.85 8.64
CA ASP A 58 0.67 -8.68 8.15
C ASP A 58 1.16 -10.11 7.87
N LYS A 59 0.85 -11.04 8.77
CA LYS A 59 1.19 -12.47 8.64
C LYS A 59 0.69 -13.15 7.36
N ARG A 60 -0.23 -12.52 6.61
CA ARG A 60 -0.79 -13.03 5.35
C ARG A 60 -0.16 -12.36 4.12
N ILE A 61 0.80 -11.45 4.29
CA ILE A 61 1.33 -10.65 3.18
C ILE A 61 1.90 -11.51 2.05
N GLN A 62 2.65 -12.56 2.37
CA GLN A 62 3.26 -13.44 1.37
C GLN A 62 2.19 -14.09 0.47
N GLN A 63 1.07 -14.51 1.07
CA GLN A 63 -0.05 -15.08 0.33
C GLN A 63 -0.75 -14.04 -0.54
N LYS A 64 -0.88 -12.79 -0.05
CA LYS A 64 -1.46 -11.67 -0.81
C LYS A 64 -0.61 -11.31 -2.01
N ILE A 65 0.71 -11.19 -1.84
CA ILE A 65 1.67 -10.95 -2.92
C ILE A 65 1.61 -12.07 -3.96
N LYS A 66 1.64 -13.34 -3.52
CA LYS A 66 1.53 -14.49 -4.42
C LYS A 66 0.25 -14.43 -5.27
N ARG A 67 -0.90 -14.18 -4.64
CA ARG A 67 -2.20 -14.05 -5.34
C ARG A 67 -2.21 -12.85 -6.30
N PHE A 68 -1.64 -11.72 -5.90
CA PHE A 68 -1.52 -10.54 -6.74
C PHE A 68 -0.69 -10.83 -8.00
N LYS A 69 0.50 -11.43 -7.86
CA LYS A 69 1.37 -11.77 -8.99
C LYS A 69 0.70 -12.74 -9.97
N VAL A 70 0.02 -13.77 -9.47
CA VAL A 70 -0.75 -14.71 -10.32
C VAL A 70 -1.86 -13.97 -11.08
N ARG A 71 -2.61 -13.09 -10.42
CA ARG A 71 -3.66 -12.29 -11.06
C ARG A 71 -3.10 -11.33 -12.10
N LYS A 72 -1.99 -10.64 -11.79
CA LYS A 72 -1.31 -9.71 -12.70
C LYS A 72 -0.79 -10.44 -13.94
N ALA A 73 -0.16 -11.60 -13.79
CA ALA A 73 0.28 -12.42 -14.92
C ALA A 73 -0.90 -12.89 -15.78
N GLN A 74 -1.97 -13.38 -15.16
CA GLN A 74 -3.19 -13.77 -15.88
C GLN A 74 -3.79 -12.61 -16.69
N ARG A 75 -3.81 -11.39 -16.14
CA ARG A 75 -4.32 -10.20 -16.86
C ARG A 75 -3.38 -9.76 -17.98
N ALA A 76 -2.07 -9.77 -17.75
CA ALA A 76 -1.08 -9.38 -18.74
C ALA A 76 -1.13 -10.25 -20.01
N HIS A 77 -1.52 -11.51 -19.90
CA HIS A 77 -1.74 -12.38 -21.07
C HIS A 77 -2.85 -11.89 -22.02
N PHE A 78 -3.81 -11.10 -21.53
CA PHE A 78 -4.93 -10.60 -22.32
C PHE A 78 -4.87 -9.09 -22.59
N PHE A 79 -4.22 -8.32 -21.71
CA PHE A 79 -4.24 -6.84 -21.72
C PHE A 79 -2.86 -6.25 -21.38
N ALA A 80 -1.85 -6.59 -22.18
CA ALA A 80 -0.44 -6.22 -21.91
C ALA A 80 -0.19 -4.69 -21.84
N ASP A 81 -1.04 -3.86 -22.46
CA ASP A 81 -0.82 -2.42 -22.65
C ASP A 81 -1.83 -1.49 -21.95
N MET A 82 -2.72 -1.99 -21.09
CA MET A 82 -3.53 -1.08 -20.28
C MET A 82 -2.71 -0.62 -19.06
N GLU A 83 -2.27 0.64 -19.08
CA GLU A 83 -1.83 1.35 -17.86
C GLU A 83 -2.98 1.28 -16.84
N GLU A 84 -2.87 0.34 -15.89
CA GLU A 84 -3.92 0.11 -14.89
C GLU A 84 -3.85 1.24 -13.85
N GLU A 85 -4.78 2.19 -13.96
CA GLU A 85 -5.02 3.16 -12.90
C GLU A 85 -5.43 2.42 -11.62
N PRO A 86 -4.65 2.51 -10.53
CA PRO A 86 -4.76 1.57 -9.41
C PRO A 86 -6.08 1.68 -8.65
N PHE A 87 -6.70 2.86 -8.63
CA PHE A 87 -8.00 3.15 -8.05
C PHE A 87 -8.55 4.47 -8.63
N ASN A 88 -9.85 4.73 -8.51
CA ASN A 88 -10.45 5.99 -8.97
C ASN A 88 -9.86 7.17 -8.16
N PRO A 89 -9.24 8.20 -8.80
CA PRO A 89 -8.66 9.34 -8.10
C PRO A 89 -9.60 10.03 -7.09
N ASP A 90 -10.91 10.03 -7.32
CA ASP A 90 -11.88 10.62 -6.38
C ASP A 90 -11.83 10.00 -4.97
N TYR A 91 -11.27 8.79 -4.81
CA TYR A 91 -11.18 8.12 -3.50
C TYR A 91 -10.21 8.77 -2.52
N VAL A 92 -9.43 9.76 -2.96
CA VAL A 92 -8.63 10.62 -2.07
C VAL A 92 -9.30 11.96 -1.75
N GLU A 93 -10.44 12.26 -2.37
CA GLU A 93 -11.18 13.50 -2.15
C GLU A 93 -12.23 13.32 -1.04
N VAL A 94 -12.36 14.33 -0.17
CA VAL A 94 -13.34 14.34 0.92
C VAL A 94 -14.61 15.04 0.44
N ASP A 95 -15.70 14.29 0.29
CA ASP A 95 -17.01 14.87 -0.05
C ASP A 95 -17.70 15.54 1.16
N ARG A 96 -17.71 14.86 2.32
CA ARG A 96 -18.40 15.36 3.53
C ARG A 96 -17.75 14.88 4.82
N VAL A 97 -17.58 15.80 5.77
CA VAL A 97 -17.21 15.48 7.15
C VAL A 97 -18.48 15.16 7.95
N LEU A 98 -18.53 13.96 8.54
CA LEU A 98 -19.68 13.48 9.31
C LEU A 98 -19.54 13.74 10.82
N GLU A 99 -18.31 13.69 11.35
CA GLU A 99 -18.02 13.82 12.77
C GLU A 99 -16.64 14.46 12.96
N VAL A 100 -16.47 15.19 14.06
CA VAL A 100 -15.19 15.78 14.49
C VAL A 100 -14.92 15.34 15.92
N SER A 101 -13.78 14.69 16.14
CA SER A 101 -13.24 14.40 17.46
C SER A 101 -12.02 15.26 17.70
N LEU A 102 -11.92 15.83 18.90
CA LEU A 102 -10.75 16.60 19.35
C LEU A 102 -9.88 15.65 20.18
N CYS A 103 -8.62 15.50 19.79
CA CYS A 103 -7.62 14.75 20.53
C CYS A 103 -6.34 15.58 20.63
N GLU A 104 -5.70 15.56 21.79
CA GLU A 104 -4.36 16.12 21.95
C GLU A 104 -3.37 15.26 21.16
N ASP A 105 -2.58 15.91 20.31
CA ASP A 105 -1.47 15.27 19.60
C ASP A 105 -0.43 14.80 20.64
N LYS A 106 -0.07 13.50 20.58
CA LYS A 106 0.85 12.90 21.54
C LYS A 106 2.31 13.32 21.32
N ASP A 107 2.66 13.72 20.11
CA ASP A 107 4.00 14.10 19.73
C ASP A 107 4.24 15.61 19.91
N THR A 108 3.19 16.43 19.71
CA THR A 108 3.30 17.91 19.78
C THR A 108 2.58 18.54 20.97
N GLY A 109 1.60 17.86 21.58
CA GLY A 109 0.81 18.37 22.71
C GLY A 109 -0.25 19.41 22.34
N GLU A 110 -0.52 19.59 21.04
CA GLU A 110 -1.54 20.50 20.50
C GLU A 110 -2.94 19.88 20.44
#